data_AF-C3MY51-F1
#
_entry.id   AF-C3MY51-F1
#
_cell.length_a   1.000
_cell.length_b   1.000
_cell.length_c   1.000
_cell.angle_alpha   90.00
_cell.angle_beta   90.00
_cell.angle_gamma   90.00
#
_symmetry.space_group_name_H-M   'P 1'
#
loop_
_entity.id
_entity.type
_entity.pdbx_description
1 polymer ?
#
loop_
_entity_poly.entity_id
_entity_poly.type
_entity_poly.pdbx_seq_one_letter_code
_entity_poly.pdbx_strand_id
1 'polypeptide(L)'
;MVNAEDLFINLAKSLLGDDVIDVLRVLLEKGTEMTDEEIANQLNIKVNDVRKKLNLLEEQGFVSYRKTRDKDSGWFIYYWKPNIDQINEILLNRKRLILDKLKSRLEYEKNNTFFICPQDNSRYSFEEAFENEFKCLKCGSQLTYYDTEKIKSFLEQKIRQIEEEIDKETKLGANKSH
;
A
#
# COMPACT_ATOMS: atom_id res chain seq x y z
N MET A 1 -16.77 -13.69 16.14
CA MET A 1 -16.48 -12.26 15.94
C MET A 1 -15.00 -12.15 15.68
N VAL A 2 -14.57 -11.56 14.56
CA VAL A 2 -13.14 -11.31 14.31
C VAL A 2 -12.69 -10.20 15.27
N ASN A 3 -11.65 -10.45 16.06
CA ASN A 3 -11.08 -9.44 16.96
C ASN A 3 -10.49 -8.30 16.12
N ALA A 4 -10.74 -7.04 16.51
CA ALA A 4 -10.18 -5.87 15.82
C ALA A 4 -8.65 -5.93 15.79
N GLU A 5 -8.02 -6.43 16.85
CA GLU A 5 -6.56 -6.63 16.92
C GLU A 5 -6.09 -7.68 15.90
N ASP A 6 -6.80 -8.80 15.76
CA ASP A 6 -6.46 -9.83 14.79
C ASP A 6 -6.57 -9.30 13.35
N LEU A 7 -7.61 -8.51 13.06
CA LEU A 7 -7.77 -7.88 11.75
C LEU A 7 -6.63 -6.88 11.49
N PHE A 8 -6.26 -6.09 12.48
CA PHE A 8 -5.19 -5.10 12.41
C PHE A 8 -3.82 -5.75 12.15
N ILE A 9 -3.50 -6.82 12.89
CA ILE A 9 -2.27 -7.61 12.72
C ILE A 9 -2.24 -8.29 11.36
N ASN A 10 -3.34 -8.90 10.92
CA ASN A 10 -3.40 -9.57 9.63
C ASN A 10 -3.26 -8.59 8.46
N LEU A 11 -3.83 -7.39 8.58
CA LEU A 11 -3.65 -6.32 7.59
C LEU A 11 -2.18 -5.87 7.51
N ALA A 12 -1.54 -5.65 8.66
CA ALA A 12 -0.11 -5.30 8.71
C ALA A 12 0.74 -6.40 8.07
N LYS A 13 0.49 -7.67 8.41
CA LYS A 13 1.20 -8.83 7.85
C LYS A 13 1.06 -8.90 6.33
N SER A 14 -0.15 -8.66 5.81
CA SER A 14 -0.40 -8.66 4.37
C SER A 14 0.30 -7.52 3.63
N LEU A 15 0.54 -6.38 4.27
CA LEU A 15 1.10 -5.19 3.62
C LEU A 15 2.62 -5.09 3.76
N LEU A 16 3.16 -5.51 4.90
CA LEU A 16 4.55 -5.27 5.30
C LEU A 16 5.33 -6.57 5.57
N GLY A 17 4.66 -7.72 5.55
CA GLY A 17 5.27 -9.01 5.89
C GLY A 17 5.31 -9.27 7.39
N ASP A 18 5.88 -10.42 7.76
CA ASP A 18 5.94 -10.89 9.15
C ASP A 18 6.90 -10.08 10.03
N ASP A 19 7.89 -9.41 9.42
CA ASP A 19 8.99 -8.77 10.12
C ASP A 19 8.56 -7.62 11.04
N VAL A 20 7.39 -7.01 10.84
CA VAL A 20 6.90 -5.87 11.65
C VAL A 20 5.96 -6.28 12.79
N ILE A 21 5.53 -7.55 12.81
CA ILE A 21 4.41 -8.01 13.66
C ILE A 21 4.79 -8.07 15.13
N ASP A 22 6.05 -8.35 15.45
CA ASP A 22 6.57 -8.35 16.81
C ASP A 22 6.44 -6.97 17.47
N VAL A 23 6.87 -5.90 16.77
CA VAL A 23 6.74 -4.51 17.21
C VAL A 23 5.27 -4.13 17.39
N LEU A 24 4.40 -4.53 16.44
CA LEU A 24 2.99 -4.22 16.51
C LEU A 24 2.30 -4.90 17.70
N ARG A 25 2.62 -6.17 17.96
CA ARG A 25 2.10 -6.91 19.13
C ARG A 25 2.52 -6.27 20.45
N VAL A 26 3.79 -5.89 20.59
CA VAL A 26 4.28 -5.21 21.80
C VAL A 26 3.52 -3.91 22.05
N LEU A 27 3.30 -3.10 21.01
CA LEU A 27 2.53 -1.86 21.11
C LEU A 27 1.06 -2.10 21.50
N LEU A 28 0.42 -3.11 20.92
CA LEU A 28 -0.97 -3.48 21.22
C LEU A 28 -1.11 -4.01 22.65
N GLU A 29 -0.23 -4.92 23.08
CA GLU A 29 -0.21 -5.49 24.43
C GLU A 29 -0.01 -4.41 25.50
N LYS A 30 0.82 -3.40 25.22
CA LYS A 30 1.01 -2.28 26.14
C LYS A 30 -0.24 -1.41 26.27
N GLY A 31 -0.97 -1.19 25.18
CA GLY A 31 -2.17 -0.35 25.11
C GLY A 31 -1.93 1.16 25.25
N THR A 32 -0.69 1.59 25.51
CA THR A 32 -0.28 3.00 25.62
C THR A 32 0.95 3.27 24.77
N GLU A 33 1.38 4.54 24.74
CA GLU A 33 2.59 4.92 24.03
C GLU A 33 3.85 4.21 24.57
N MET A 34 4.79 3.87 23.67
CA MET A 34 6.11 3.34 24.00
C MET A 34 7.20 4.04 23.20
N THR A 35 8.38 4.14 23.78
CA THR A 35 9.60 4.54 23.08
C THR A 35 10.19 3.40 22.26
N ASP A 36 10.96 3.76 21.23
CA ASP A 36 11.74 2.82 20.44
C ASP A 36 12.73 2.01 21.29
N GLU A 37 13.29 2.61 22.35
CA GLU A 37 14.15 1.92 23.32
C GLU A 37 13.38 0.91 24.18
N GLU A 38 12.19 1.26 24.69
CA GLU A 38 11.34 0.33 25.46
C GLU A 38 10.94 -0.88 24.61
N ILE A 39 10.54 -0.65 23.36
CA ILE A 39 10.19 -1.73 22.42
C ILE A 39 11.41 -2.62 22.14
N ALA A 40 12.58 -2.01 21.92
CA ALA A 40 13.83 -2.74 21.66
C ALA A 40 14.23 -3.63 22.85
N ASN A 41 14.11 -3.11 24.06
CA ASN A 41 14.40 -3.86 25.29
C ASN A 41 13.43 -5.02 25.48
N GLN A 42 12.12 -4.82 25.22
CA GLN A 42 11.12 -5.87 25.35
C GLN A 42 11.29 -6.99 24.31
N LEU A 43 11.68 -6.64 23.09
CA LEU A 43 11.94 -7.60 22.00
C LEU A 43 13.35 -8.20 22.01
N ASN A 44 14.26 -7.68 22.85
CA ASN A 44 15.68 -8.04 22.88
C ASN A 44 16.36 -7.93 21.50
N ILE A 45 16.10 -6.84 20.78
CA ILE A 45 16.71 -6.52 19.48
C ILE A 45 17.30 -5.11 19.49
N LYS A 46 18.08 -4.77 18.47
CA LYS A 46 18.70 -3.43 18.39
C LYS A 46 17.63 -2.36 18.14
N VAL A 47 17.72 -1.22 18.82
CA VAL A 47 16.82 -0.07 18.62
C VAL A 47 16.74 0.38 17.16
N ASN A 48 17.84 0.26 16.40
CA ASN A 48 17.85 0.60 14.97
C ASN A 48 16.99 -0.33 14.13
N ASP A 49 16.82 -1.60 14.52
CA ASP A 49 15.95 -2.53 13.82
C ASP A 49 14.48 -2.25 14.16
N VAL A 50 14.18 -1.89 15.42
CA VAL A 50 12.86 -1.39 15.82
C VAL A 50 12.48 -0.14 15.04
N ARG A 51 13.38 0.85 14.92
CA ARG A 51 13.14 2.08 14.15
C ARG A 51 12.77 1.82 12.70
N LYS A 52 13.46 0.88 12.03
CA LYS A 52 13.12 0.48 10.66
C LYS A 52 11.71 -0.07 10.57
N LYS A 53 11.32 -0.95 11.50
CA LYS A 53 9.97 -1.53 11.56
C LYS A 53 8.90 -0.47 11.84
N LEU A 54 9.16 0.45 12.77
CA LEU A 54 8.24 1.55 13.11
C LEU A 54 8.03 2.51 11.93
N ASN A 55 9.09 2.83 11.18
CA ASN A 55 8.97 3.66 9.98
C ASN A 55 8.06 2.99 8.93
N LEU A 56 8.25 1.68 8.67
CA LEU A 56 7.39 0.94 7.74
C LEU A 56 5.91 0.92 8.20
N LEU A 57 5.68 0.76 9.50
CA LEU A 57 4.33 0.79 10.07
C LEU A 57 3.69 2.18 9.97
N GLU A 58 4.47 3.23 10.19
CA GLU A 58 4.02 4.63 10.13
C GLU A 58 3.67 5.04 8.70
N GLU A 59 4.48 4.67 7.71
CA GLU A 59 4.23 4.92 6.29
C GLU A 59 2.89 4.32 5.81
N GLN A 60 2.42 3.25 6.46
CA GLN A 60 1.13 2.61 6.18
C GLN A 60 0.02 3.00 7.17
N GLY A 61 0.30 3.88 8.13
CA GLY A 61 -0.66 4.42 9.09
C GLY A 61 -0.97 3.51 10.29
N PHE A 62 -0.28 2.38 10.48
CA PHE A 62 -0.51 1.47 11.62
C PHE A 62 -0.07 2.05 12.96
N VAL A 63 0.91 2.95 12.94
CA VAL A 63 1.36 3.63 14.16
C VAL A 63 1.42 5.13 13.91
N SER A 64 1.23 5.89 14.98
CA SER A 64 1.51 7.31 15.02
C SER A 64 2.53 7.57 16.13
N TYR A 65 3.16 8.73 16.10
CA TYR A 65 4.07 9.13 17.17
C TYR A 65 3.90 10.59 17.57
N ARG A 66 4.25 10.89 18.82
CA ARG A 66 4.59 12.24 19.26
C ARG A 66 6.06 12.29 19.64
N LYS A 67 6.67 13.47 19.54
CA LYS A 67 8.05 13.69 19.97
C LYS A 67 8.11 14.72 21.10
N THR A 68 8.96 14.46 22.08
CA THR A 68 9.25 15.39 23.17
C THR A 68 10.75 15.62 23.24
N ARG A 69 11.17 16.81 23.65
CA ARG A 69 12.59 17.07 23.91
C ARG A 69 12.91 16.70 25.35
N ASP A 70 13.89 15.82 25.51
CA ASP A 70 14.42 15.47 26.82
C ASP A 70 15.11 16.68 27.45
N LYS A 71 14.80 16.96 28.72
CA LYS A 71 15.29 18.17 29.40
C LYS A 71 16.76 18.06 29.80
N ASP A 72 17.23 16.84 30.06
CA ASP A 72 18.56 16.60 30.60
C ASP A 72 19.59 16.44 29.47
N SER A 73 19.28 15.61 28.47
CA SER A 73 20.18 15.33 27.35
C SER A 73 19.97 16.23 26.13
N GLY A 74 18.80 16.87 26.01
CA GLY A 74 18.43 17.73 24.89
C GLY A 74 18.01 17.01 23.61
N TRP A 75 18.08 15.67 23.58
CA TRP A 75 17.67 14.83 22.45
C TRP A 75 16.14 14.70 22.33
N PHE A 76 15.65 14.29 21.16
CA PHE A 76 14.24 13.99 20.96
C PHE A 76 13.93 12.54 21.35
N ILE A 77 12.87 12.36 22.14
CA ILE A 77 12.29 11.07 22.48
C ILE A 77 11.00 10.90 21.68
N TYR A 78 10.88 9.78 20.99
CA TYR A 78 9.73 9.42 20.17
C TYR A 78 8.84 8.45 20.94
N TYR A 79 7.55 8.77 21.03
CA TYR A 79 6.53 7.96 21.70
C TYR A 79 5.55 7.45 20.65
N TRP A 80 5.54 6.15 20.43
CA TRP A 80 4.79 5.45 19.38
C TRP A 80 3.51 4.84 19.94
N LYS A 81 2.41 4.93 19.19
CA LYS A 81 1.10 4.38 19.54
C LYS A 81 0.51 3.59 18.37
N PRO A 82 -0.15 2.44 18.59
CA PRO A 82 -0.90 1.76 17.54
C PRO A 82 -2.19 2.53 17.21
N ASN A 83 -2.49 2.67 15.92
CA ASN A 83 -3.69 3.33 15.41
C ASN A 83 -4.84 2.33 15.18
N ILE A 84 -5.06 1.40 16.10
CA ILE A 84 -6.07 0.34 15.95
C ILE A 84 -7.49 0.89 15.70
N ASP A 85 -7.82 2.00 16.36
CA ASP A 85 -9.11 2.69 16.22
C ASP A 85 -9.32 3.28 14.81
N GLN A 86 -8.24 3.46 14.04
CA GLN A 86 -8.24 4.03 12.69
C GLN A 86 -8.15 2.95 11.59
N ILE A 87 -8.38 1.68 11.91
CA ILE A 87 -8.27 0.59 10.91
C ILE A 87 -9.12 0.82 9.66
N ASN A 88 -10.31 1.41 9.81
CA ASN A 88 -11.17 1.76 8.66
C ASN A 88 -10.54 2.85 7.79
N GLU A 89 -9.86 3.82 8.38
CA GLU A 89 -9.16 4.88 7.65
C GLU A 89 -7.94 4.33 6.91
N ILE A 90 -7.20 3.40 7.52
CA ILE A 90 -6.08 2.69 6.89
C ILE A 90 -6.58 1.92 5.66
N LEU A 91 -7.68 1.17 5.80
CA LEU A 91 -8.30 0.42 4.70
C LEU A 91 -8.79 1.35 3.58
N LEU A 92 -9.44 2.46 3.94
CA LEU A 92 -9.94 3.45 2.99
C LEU A 92 -8.80 4.10 2.19
N ASN A 93 -7.72 4.49 2.87
CA ASN A 93 -6.52 5.03 2.24
C ASN A 93 -5.89 4.00 1.29
N ARG A 94 -5.87 2.72 1.67
CA ARG A 94 -5.37 1.65 0.80
C ARG A 94 -6.22 1.51 -0.47
N LYS A 95 -7.55 1.57 -0.36
CA LYS A 95 -8.44 1.55 -1.53
C LYS A 95 -8.21 2.73 -2.45
N ARG A 96 -8.02 3.94 -1.90
CA ARG A 96 -7.68 5.14 -2.68
C ARG A 96 -6.37 4.97 -3.46
N LEU A 97 -5.31 4.44 -2.82
CA LEU A 97 -4.05 4.16 -3.50
C LEU A 97 -4.20 3.12 -4.64
N ILE A 98 -5.04 2.10 -4.45
CA ILE A 98 -5.34 1.11 -5.50
C ILE A 98 -6.11 1.79 -6.64
N LEU A 99 -7.11 2.61 -6.31
CA LEU A 99 -7.91 3.35 -7.28
C LEU A 99 -7.03 4.25 -8.15
N ASP A 100 -6.10 5.00 -7.55
CA ASP A 100 -5.19 5.89 -8.27
C ASP A 100 -4.29 5.10 -9.25
N LYS A 101 -3.77 3.94 -8.82
CA LYS A 101 -2.99 3.05 -9.69
C LYS A 101 -3.83 2.51 -10.85
N LEU A 102 -5.07 2.12 -10.60
CA LEU A 102 -5.98 1.63 -11.66
C LEU A 102 -6.32 2.74 -12.65
N LYS A 103 -6.59 3.96 -12.16
CA LYS A 103 -6.85 5.14 -13.00
C LYS A 103 -5.65 5.49 -13.88
N SER A 104 -4.45 5.55 -13.30
CA SER A 104 -3.21 5.77 -14.05
C SER A 104 -2.98 4.67 -15.09
N ARG A 105 -3.25 3.40 -14.75
CA ARG A 105 -3.17 2.31 -15.72
C ARG A 105 -4.19 2.46 -16.85
N LEU A 106 -5.44 2.81 -16.54
CA LEU A 106 -6.47 3.03 -17.57
C LEU A 106 -6.10 4.18 -18.50
N GLU A 107 -5.57 5.27 -17.94
CA GLU A 107 -5.08 6.42 -18.71
C GLU A 107 -3.95 6.01 -19.65
N TYR A 108 -2.99 5.22 -19.16
CA TYR A 108 -1.91 4.66 -19.99
C TYR A 108 -2.45 3.79 -21.12
N GLU A 109 -3.45 2.93 -20.85
CA GLU A 109 -4.09 2.08 -21.85
C GLU A 109 -4.91 2.87 -22.89
N LYS A 110 -5.46 4.04 -22.51
CA LYS A 110 -6.22 4.93 -23.40
C LYS A 110 -5.33 5.79 -24.28
N ASN A 111 -4.21 6.28 -23.74
CA ASN A 111 -3.33 7.23 -24.42
C ASN A 111 -2.27 6.54 -25.28
N ASN A 112 -2.12 5.22 -25.19
CA ASN A 112 -1.11 4.48 -25.94
C ASN A 112 -1.75 3.44 -26.87
N THR A 113 -1.15 3.28 -28.04
CA THR A 113 -1.38 2.14 -28.91
C THR A 113 -0.34 1.06 -28.63
N PHE A 114 -0.74 -0.20 -28.67
CA PHE A 114 0.15 -1.31 -28.35
C PHE A 114 0.22 -2.33 -29.48
N PHE A 115 1.35 -3.01 -29.52
CA PHE A 115 1.61 -4.14 -30.39
C PHE A 115 2.04 -5.34 -29.55
N ILE A 116 1.78 -6.55 -30.04
CA ILE A 116 2.12 -7.80 -29.38
C ILE A 116 2.86 -8.73 -30.33
N CYS A 117 3.83 -9.46 -29.80
CA CYS A 117 4.45 -10.57 -30.52
C CYS A 117 3.52 -11.80 -30.45
N PRO A 118 3.10 -12.38 -31.59
CA PRO A 118 2.24 -13.56 -31.58
C PRO A 118 2.94 -14.84 -31.11
N GLN A 119 4.28 -14.86 -31.03
CA GLN A 119 5.06 -16.04 -30.63
C GLN A 119 5.31 -16.10 -29.12
N ASP A 120 5.63 -14.96 -28.49
CA ASP A 120 6.05 -14.92 -27.07
C ASP A 120 5.18 -14.01 -26.19
N ASN A 121 4.16 -13.35 -26.76
CA ASN A 121 3.25 -12.42 -26.08
C ASN A 121 3.93 -11.19 -25.46
N SER A 122 5.17 -10.87 -25.85
CA SER A 122 5.81 -9.61 -25.46
C SER A 122 5.02 -8.45 -26.05
N ARG A 123 4.69 -7.48 -25.20
CA ARG A 123 3.89 -6.30 -25.54
C ARG A 123 4.78 -5.08 -25.62
N TYR A 124 4.53 -4.25 -26.63
CA TYR A 124 5.29 -3.04 -26.94
C TYR A 124 4.32 -1.86 -27.11
N SER A 125 4.72 -0.66 -26.70
CA SER A 125 4.06 0.58 -27.09
C SER A 125 4.27 0.85 -28.59
N PHE A 126 3.54 1.81 -29.15
CA PHE A 126 3.78 2.24 -30.52
C PHE A 126 5.21 2.75 -30.73
N GLU A 127 5.74 3.53 -29.78
CA GLU A 127 7.11 4.06 -29.84
C GLU A 127 8.15 2.92 -29.87
N GLU A 128 8.03 1.96 -28.94
CA GLU A 128 8.92 0.79 -28.89
C GLU A 128 8.78 -0.09 -30.15
N ALA A 129 7.55 -0.25 -30.65
CA ALA A 129 7.31 -1.00 -31.88
C ALA A 129 7.93 -0.28 -33.08
N PHE A 130 7.80 1.04 -33.17
CA PHE A 130 8.37 1.84 -34.25
C PHE A 130 9.90 1.79 -34.25
N GLU A 131 10.55 1.94 -33.09
CA GLU A 131 12.01 1.85 -32.94
C GLU A 131 12.56 0.49 -33.39
N ASN A 132 11.80 -0.59 -33.18
CA ASN A 132 12.19 -1.95 -33.55
C ASN A 132 11.65 -2.38 -34.92
N GLU A 133 11.22 -1.43 -35.76
CA GLU A 133 10.61 -1.67 -37.09
C GLU A 133 9.44 -2.66 -37.07
N PHE A 134 8.68 -2.63 -35.97
CA PHE A 134 7.57 -3.53 -35.65
C PHE A 134 7.99 -5.01 -35.62
N LYS A 135 9.22 -5.31 -35.18
CA LYS A 135 9.73 -6.68 -34.99
C LYS A 135 9.98 -6.95 -33.51
N CYS A 136 9.68 -8.19 -33.10
CA CYS A 136 9.98 -8.66 -31.75
C CYS A 136 11.49 -8.79 -31.54
N LEU A 137 12.02 -8.16 -30.48
CA LEU A 137 13.45 -8.22 -30.14
C LEU A 137 13.96 -9.61 -29.75
N LYS A 138 13.08 -10.54 -29.37
CA LYS A 138 13.46 -11.89 -28.94
C LYS A 138 13.44 -12.92 -30.06
N CYS A 139 12.44 -12.86 -30.95
CA CYS A 139 12.23 -13.89 -31.98
C CYS A 139 12.26 -13.35 -33.43
N GLY A 140 12.36 -12.02 -33.62
CA GLY A 140 12.36 -11.39 -34.94
C GLY A 140 11.01 -11.40 -35.68
N SER A 141 9.96 -11.99 -35.09
CA SER A 141 8.62 -12.02 -35.69
C SER A 141 8.00 -10.63 -35.76
N GLN A 142 7.18 -10.38 -36.78
CA GLN A 142 6.42 -9.15 -36.92
C GLN A 142 5.43 -9.00 -35.76
N LEU A 143 5.40 -7.83 -35.14
CA LEU A 143 4.43 -7.46 -34.12
C LEU A 143 3.08 -7.16 -34.77
N THR A 144 2.00 -7.51 -34.07
CA THR A 144 0.63 -7.23 -34.50
C THR A 144 -0.05 -6.23 -33.57
N TYR A 145 -1.02 -5.47 -34.07
CA TYR A 145 -1.80 -4.55 -33.24
C TYR A 145 -2.45 -5.31 -32.07
N TYR A 146 -2.33 -4.75 -30.87
CA TYR A 146 -2.93 -5.30 -29.67
C TYR A 146 -4.19 -4.52 -29.29
N ASP A 147 -5.33 -5.20 -29.34
CA ASP A 147 -6.62 -4.63 -28.92
C ASP A 147 -6.69 -4.49 -27.38
N THR A 148 -6.68 -3.24 -26.91
CA THR A 148 -6.76 -2.90 -25.49
C THR A 148 -8.18 -2.79 -24.95
N GLU A 149 -9.24 -2.93 -25.78
CA GLU A 149 -10.63 -2.72 -25.35
C GLU A 149 -11.02 -3.61 -24.14
N LYS A 150 -10.60 -4.88 -24.16
CA LYS A 150 -10.86 -5.80 -23.05
C LYS A 150 -10.21 -5.34 -21.74
N ILE A 151 -8.97 -4.86 -21.80
CA ILE A 151 -8.25 -4.36 -20.63
C ILE A 151 -8.88 -3.07 -20.13
N LYS A 152 -9.18 -2.12 -21.04
CA LYS A 152 -9.82 -0.85 -20.69
C LYS A 152 -11.17 -1.08 -19.99
N SER A 153 -12.02 -1.94 -20.55
CA SER A 153 -13.31 -2.30 -19.96
C SER A 153 -13.17 -2.93 -18.58
N PHE A 154 -12.21 -3.86 -18.41
CA PHE A 154 -11.93 -4.47 -17.11
C PHE A 154 -11.48 -3.43 -16.06
N LEU A 155 -10.55 -2.55 -16.44
CA LEU A 155 -10.06 -1.48 -15.56
C LEU A 155 -11.19 -0.52 -15.18
N GLU A 156 -12.02 -0.09 -16.13
CA GLU A 156 -13.18 0.77 -15.88
C GLU A 156 -14.19 0.12 -14.94
N GLN A 157 -14.47 -1.18 -15.11
CA GLN A 157 -15.35 -1.91 -14.20
C GLN A 157 -14.77 -1.95 -12.78
N LYS A 158 -13.46 -2.22 -12.64
CA LYS A 158 -12.79 -2.26 -11.34
C LYS A 158 -12.71 -0.91 -10.65
N ILE A 159 -12.46 0.16 -11.41
CA ILE A 159 -12.48 1.54 -10.93
C ILE A 159 -13.86 1.86 -10.35
N ARG A 160 -14.94 1.61 -11.11
CA ARG A 160 -16.32 1.84 -10.64
C ARG A 160 -16.63 1.07 -9.36
N GLN A 161 -16.24 -0.22 -9.30
CA GLN A 161 -16.45 -1.04 -8.12
C GLN A 161 -15.79 -0.44 -6.87
N ILE A 162 -14.52 -0.04 -6.99
CA ILE A 162 -13.77 0.52 -5.85
C ILE A 162 -14.29 1.91 -5.45
N GLU A 163 -14.70 2.74 -6.42
CA GLU A 163 -15.31 4.05 -6.15
C GLU A 163 -16.63 3.90 -5.37
N GLU A 164 -17.49 2.95 -5.76
CA GLU A 164 -18.73 2.67 -5.02
C GLU A 164 -18.47 2.16 -3.60
N GLU A 165 -17.45 1.32 -3.40
CA GLU A 165 -17.05 0.86 -2.07
C GLU A 165 -16.57 2.02 -1.19
N ILE A 166 -15.71 2.90 -1.73
CA ILE A 166 -15.20 4.09 -1.04
C ILE A 166 -16.34 5.05 -0.66
N ASP A 167 -17.28 5.29 -1.57
CA ASP A 167 -18.43 6.16 -1.33
C ASP A 167 -19.34 5.62 -0.21
N LYS A 168 -19.63 4.32 -0.23
CA LYS A 168 -20.41 3.65 0.82
C LYS A 168 -19.73 3.76 2.18
N GLU A 169 -18.42 3.49 2.25
CA GLU A 169 -17.64 3.54 3.49
C GLU A 169 -17.54 4.97 4.06
N THR A 170 -17.37 5.97 3.18
CA THR A 170 -17.28 7.38 3.60
C THR A 170 -18.62 7.90 4.14
N LYS A 171 -19.74 7.53 3.51
CA LYS A 171 -21.09 7.89 3.98
C LYS A 171 -21.44 7.22 5.32
N LEU A 172 -21.03 5.98 5.51
CA LEU A 172 -21.22 5.27 6.79
C LEU A 172 -20.43 5.91 7.93
N GLY A 173 -19.22 6.43 7.65
CA GLY A 173 -18.42 7.17 8.63
C GLY A 173 -19.08 8.48 9.05
N ALA A 174 -19.58 9.26 8.09
CA ALA A 174 -20.27 10.53 8.37
C ALA A 174 -21.52 10.35 9.24
N ASN A 175 -22.30 9.29 9.00
CA ASN A 175 -23.51 8.99 9.77
C ASN A 175 -23.25 8.51 11.21
N LYS A 176 -22.01 8.13 11.55
CA LYS A 176 -21.64 7.74 12.94
C LYS A 176 -21.09 8.91 13.77
N SER A 177 -20.89 10.07 13.16
CA SER A 177 -20.35 11.28 13.80
C SER A 177 -21.44 12.33 14.09
N HIS A 178 -22.72 11.95 14.05
CA HIS A 178 -23.89 12.74 14.44
C HIS A 178 -24.69 11.98 15.50
#